data_AF-A0A1Q5R5N0-F1
#
_entry.id   AF-A0A1Q5R5N0-F1
#
_cell.length_a   1.000
_cell.length_b   1.000
_cell.length_c   1.000
_cell.angle_alpha   90.00
_cell.angle_beta   90.00
_cell.angle_gamma   90.00
#
_symmetry.space_group_name_H-M   'P 1'
#
loop_
_entity.id
_entity.type
_entity.pdbx_description
1 polymer ?
#
loop_
_entity_poly.entity_id
_entity_poly.type
_entity_poly.pdbx_seq_one_letter_code
_entity_poly.pdbx_strand_id
1 'polypeptide(L)' 'MGKVVFLYRSLAYRNAAADMLRRARKLPRGAERSAARRYATALRDLSQTEAWLEGRVADEPRSVQRMTTAASG' A
#
# COMPACT_ATOMS: atom_id res chain seq x y z
N MET A 1 -0.35 13.46 -14.94
CA MET A 1 -0.88 13.10 -13.60
C MET A 1 -1.07 11.60 -13.56
N GLY A 2 -0.05 10.87 -13.09
CA GLY A 2 -0.11 9.41 -12.99
C GLY A 2 -1.23 9.01 -12.03
N LYS A 3 -2.19 8.24 -12.54
CA LYS A 3 -3.26 7.66 -11.72
C LYS A 3 -2.58 6.83 -10.64
N VAL A 4 -2.59 7.32 -9.40
CA VAL A 4 -2.10 6.54 -8.26
C VAL A 4 -3.08 5.38 -8.12
N VAL A 5 -2.73 4.24 -8.72
CA VAL A 5 -3.52 3.02 -8.61
C VAL A 5 -3.38 2.58 -7.16
N PHE A 6 -4.35 2.94 -6.33
CA PHE A 6 -4.48 2.38 -4.98
C PHE A 6 -4.88 0.92 -5.15
N LEU A 7 -3.89 0.07 -5.42
CA LEU A 7 -4.08 -1.37 -5.41
C LEU A 7 -4.47 -1.79 -3.98
N TYR A 8 -5.27 -2.85 -3.89
CA TYR A 8 -6.10 -3.19 -2.73
C TYR A 8 -5.32 -3.22 -1.40
N ARG A 9 -4.05 -3.62 -1.43
CA ARG A 9 -3.20 -3.78 -0.24
C ARG A 9 -2.75 -2.44 0.33
N SER A 10 -2.33 -1.49 -0.52
CA SER A 10 -1.97 -0.14 -0.07
C SER A 10 -3.17 0.63 0.52
N LEU A 11 -4.38 0.41 -0.02
CA LEU A 11 -5.62 1.01 0.51
C LEU A 11 -5.94 0.50 1.93
N ALA A 12 -5.76 -0.79 2.19
CA ALA A 12 -6.03 -1.38 3.50
C ALA A 12 -5.19 -0.73 4.61
N TYR A 13 -3.90 -0.51 4.36
CA TYR A 13 -3.01 0.15 5.34
C TYR A 13 -3.38 1.61 5.57
N ARG A 14 -3.83 2.34 4.54
CA ARG A 14 -4.33 3.73 4.69
C ARG A 14 -5.57 3.79 5.57
N ASN A 15 -6.52 2.87 5.35
CA ASN A 15 -7.73 2.78 6.16
C ASN A 15 -7.39 2.42 7.62
N ALA A 16 -6.51 1.44 7.84
CA ALA A 16 -6.03 1.09 9.17
C ALA A 16 -5.33 2.26 9.88
N ALA A 17 -4.49 3.02 9.17
CA ALA A 17 -3.84 4.21 9.70
C ALA A 17 -4.88 5.28 10.11
N ALA A 18 -5.89 5.51 9.27
CA ALA A 18 -6.96 6.46 9.57
C ALA A 18 -7.77 6.05 10.82
N ASP A 19 -8.06 4.76 10.97
CA ASP A 19 -8.71 4.23 12.17
C ASP A 19 -7.84 4.36 13.42
N MET A 20 -6.56 4.06 13.31
CA MET A 20 -5.62 4.22 14.42
C MET A 20 -5.54 5.69 14.86
N LEU A 21 -5.54 6.65 13.92
CA LEU A 21 -5.59 8.08 14.23
C LEU A 21 -6.93 8.52 14.84
N ARG A 22 -8.06 7.92 14.42
CA ARG A 22 -9.37 8.15 15.06
C ARG A 22 -9.35 7.68 16.52
N ARG A 23 -8.84 6.48 16.78
CA ARG A 23 -8.67 5.93 18.14
C ARG A 23 -7.74 6.79 18.98
N ALA A 24 -6.59 7.19 18.43
CA ALA A 24 -5.62 8.05 19.11
C ALA A 24 -6.16 9.45 19.47
N ARG A 25 -7.20 9.94 18.76
CA ARG A 25 -7.84 11.22 19.10
C ARG A 25 -8.74 11.12 20.33
N LYS A 26 -9.27 9.93 20.64
CA LYS A 26 -10.10 9.69 21.83
C LYS A 26 -9.26 9.47 23.09
N LEU A 27 -7.96 9.16 22.94
CA LEU A 27 -7.05 8.97 24.06
C LEU A 27 -6.60 10.32 24.67
N PRO A 28 -6.42 10.40 25.99
CA PRO A 28 -5.80 11.55 26.64
C PRO A 28 -4.36 11.75 26.15
N ARG A 29 -3.80 12.93 26.40
CA ARG A 29 -2.38 13.19 26.09
C ARG A 29 -1.53 12.27 26.96
N GLY A 30 -0.61 11.52 26.35
CA GLY A 30 0.24 10.57 27.05
C GLY A 30 0.98 9.62 26.11
N ALA A 31 1.75 8.70 26.69
CA ALA A 31 2.58 7.74 25.96
C ALA A 31 1.75 6.86 25.00
N GLU A 32 0.56 6.43 25.41
CA GLU A 32 -0.34 5.60 24.59
C GLU A 32 -0.80 6.31 23.32
N ARG A 33 -1.17 7.59 23.44
CA ARG A 33 -1.56 8.42 22.29
C ARG A 33 -0.38 8.62 21.33
N SER A 34 0.81 8.84 21.87
CA SER A 34 2.03 8.96 21.08
C SER A 34 2.38 7.64 20.37
N ALA A 35 2.24 6.50 21.04
CA ALA A 35 2.43 5.17 20.45
C ALA A 35 1.42 4.93 19.32
N ALA A 36 0.13 5.19 19.53
CA ALA A 36 -0.90 5.04 18.51
C ALA A 36 -0.64 5.92 17.27
N ARG A 37 -0.13 7.15 17.48
CA ARG A 37 0.31 8.02 16.38
C ARG A 37 1.51 7.44 15.62
N ARG A 38 2.51 6.92 16.32
CA ARG A 38 3.68 6.26 15.69
C ARG A 38 3.26 5.05 14.87
N TYR A 39 2.36 4.22 15.39
CA TYR A 39 1.78 3.10 14.64
C TYR A 39 1.04 3.57 13.37
N ALA A 40 0.26 4.64 13.47
CA ALA A 40 -0.43 5.18 12.30
C ALA A 40 0.54 5.72 11.23
N THR A 41 1.66 6.33 11.64
CA THR A 41 2.71 6.76 10.71
C THR A 41 3.36 5.56 10.03
N ALA A 42 3.74 4.52 10.78
CA ALA A 42 4.31 3.30 10.19
C ALA A 42 3.38 2.64 9.16
N LEU A 43 2.07 2.61 9.42
CA LEU A 43 1.07 2.11 8.46
C LEU A 43 0.98 2.97 7.20
N ARG A 44 1.15 4.29 7.32
CA ARG A 44 1.22 5.18 6.15
C ARG A 44 2.46 4.91 5.31
N ASP A 45 3.62 4.76 5.95
CA ASP A 45 4.88 4.47 5.27
C ASP A 45 4.79 3.13 4.54
N LEU A 46 4.26 2.10 5.20
CA LEU A 46 3.99 0.80 4.59
C LEU A 46 3.04 0.91 3.38
N SER A 47 1.99 1.73 3.48
CA SER A 47 1.08 1.96 2.34
C SER A 47 1.76 2.63 1.14
N GLN A 48 2.77 3.47 1.38
CA GLN A 48 3.54 4.11 0.32
C GLN A 48 4.50 3.12 -0.32
N THR A 49 5.19 2.29 0.47
CA THR A 49 6.03 1.20 -0.03
C THR A 49 5.22 0.24 -0.89
N GLU A 50 4.06 -0.19 -0.41
CA GLU A 50 3.18 -1.11 -1.14
C GLU A 50 2.66 -0.48 -2.42
N ALA A 51 2.19 0.78 -2.39
CA ALA A 51 1.78 1.48 -3.61
C ALA A 51 2.92 1.68 -4.61
N TRP A 52 4.16 1.87 -4.13
CA TRP A 52 5.34 1.98 -4.97
C TRP A 52 5.72 0.63 -5.61
N LEU A 53 5.67 -0.47 -4.85
CA LEU A 53 5.88 -1.83 -5.37
C LEU A 53 4.80 -2.22 -6.37
N GLU A 54 3.55 -1.94 -6.04
CA GLU A 54 2.38 -2.16 -6.88
C GLU A 54 2.46 -1.34 -8.19
N GLY A 55 2.89 -0.08 -8.11
CA GLY A 55 3.17 0.75 -9.29
C GLY A 55 4.34 0.23 -10.14
N ARG A 56 5.39 -0.28 -9.50
CA ARG A 56 6.52 -0.95 -10.18
C ARG A 56 6.12 -2.24 -10.88
N VAL A 57 5.27 -3.08 -10.28
CA VAL A 57 4.74 -4.29 -10.91
C VAL A 57 3.83 -3.95 -12.08
N ALA A 58 3.14 -2.81 -12.03
CA ALA A 58 2.37 -2.29 -13.16
C ALA A 58 3.25 -1.71 -14.29
N ASP A 59 4.38 -1.09 -13.95
CA ASP A 59 5.40 -0.59 -14.89
C ASP A 59 6.30 -1.69 -15.46
N GLU A 60 6.40 -2.84 -14.79
CA GLU A 60 7.02 -4.03 -15.36
C GLU A 60 6.16 -4.45 -16.56
N PRO A 61 6.65 -4.27 -17.79
CA PRO A 61 5.83 -4.50 -18.95
C PRO A 61 5.45 -5.97 -18.95
N ARG A 62 4.21 -6.26 -19.34
CA ARG A 62 3.79 -7.56 -19.86
C ARG A 62 4.82 -8.03 -20.91
N SER A 63 5.85 -8.71 -20.46
CA SER A 63 6.69 -9.61 -21.24
C SER A 63 6.29 -11.04 -20.87
N VAL A 64 4.99 -11.30 -20.77
CA VAL A 64 4.47 -12.66 -20.92
C VAL A 64 4.55 -12.98 -22.40
N GLN A 65 5.78 -13.33 -22.79
CA GLN A 65 6.14 -14.32 -23.76
C GLN A 65 5.06 -14.62 -24.79
N ARG A 66 5.26 -13.99 -25.94
CA ARG A 66 4.94 -14.56 -27.25
C ARG A 66 5.54 -15.98 -27.30
N MET A 67 4.85 -16.98 -26.73
CA MET A 67 5.11 -18.37 -27.05
C MET A 67 4.69 -18.55 -28.50
N THR A 68 5.66 -18.39 -29.39
CA THR A 68 5.67 -19.04 -30.68
C THR A 68 5.40 -20.53 -30.45
N THR A 69 4.16 -20.97 -30.69
CA THR A 69 3.88 -22.37 -30.93
C THR A 69 4.50 -22.69 -32.30
N ALA A 70 5.77 -23.07 -32.28
CA ALA A 70 6.36 -23.82 -33.37
C ALA A 70 5.98 -25.30 -33.20
N ALA A 71 5.59 -25.90 -34.31
CA ALA A 71 5.44 -27.33 -34.60
C ALA A 71 4.17 -28.05 -34.11
N SER A 72 3.35 -28.45 -35.07
CA SER A 72 2.74 -29.79 -35.14
C SER A 72 2.37 -30.10 -36.60
N GLY A 73 3.04 -31.10 -37.18
CA GLY A 73 2.53 -31.91 -38.32
C GLY A 73 2.70 -31.32 -39.71
#